data_AF-A0AAU5UWV8-F1
#
_entry.id   AF-A0AAU5UWV8-F1
#
_cell.length_a   1.000
_cell.length_b   1.000
_cell.length_c   1.000
_cell.angle_alpha   90.00
_cell.angle_beta   90.00
_cell.angle_gamma   90.00
#
_symmetry.space_group_name_H-M   'P 1'
#
loop_
_entity.id
_entity.type
_entity.pdbx_description
1 polymer ?
#
loop_
_entity_poly.entity_id
_entity_poly.type
_entity_poly.pdbx_seq_one_letter_code
_entity_poly.pdbx_strand_id
1 'polypeptide(L)'
;MRGVRRFVDDLLSRRRTKPFAADEADESQIRTAIALRAAGPDAGPSEAFVDSLRERLRTELDEAPPVREAHVREAHGSSRRRFVLSIAAASAASAAVGVGAEMALSGSGGAVTAEPPEQTITPDNGEWRGIVAVKDLPDGAVRPFDVGSIVGFVHRKGDQLTAVSGVCTHLGCKLALDGPTRQLNCPCHNAAFGVDGAVLHHRLPVALPPLPKLNVRESDGVVQVFVPPRQA
;
A
#
# COMPACT_ATOMS: atom_id res chain seq x y z
N MET A 1 15.31 3.61 -42.57
CA MET A 1 14.19 4.03 -43.47
C MET A 1 13.30 2.93 -44.08
N ARG A 2 13.78 1.89 -44.81
CA ARG A 2 12.84 0.86 -45.36
C ARG A 2 12.19 -0.01 -44.27
N GLY A 3 12.92 -0.31 -43.19
CA GLY A 3 12.43 -1.07 -42.04
C GLY A 3 11.31 -0.35 -41.29
N VAL A 4 11.53 0.90 -40.89
CA VAL A 4 10.55 1.71 -40.16
C VAL A 4 9.24 1.90 -40.94
N ARG A 5 9.31 2.17 -42.25
CA ARG A 5 8.11 2.34 -43.08
C ARG A 5 7.24 1.08 -43.08
N ARG A 6 7.85 -0.07 -43.34
CA ARG A 6 7.15 -1.35 -43.30
C ARG A 6 6.54 -1.63 -41.92
N PHE A 7 7.29 -1.35 -40.85
CA PHE A 7 6.80 -1.51 -39.49
C PHE A 7 5.59 -0.62 -39.21
N VAL A 8 5.67 0.67 -39.56
CA VAL A 8 4.58 1.64 -39.40
C VAL A 8 3.36 1.22 -40.22
N ASP A 9 3.54 0.81 -41.48
CA ASP A 9 2.44 0.35 -42.33
C ASP A 9 1.75 -0.90 -41.75
N ASP A 10 2.52 -1.88 -41.29
CA ASP A 10 1.99 -3.09 -40.66
C ASP A 10 1.26 -2.74 -39.34
N LEU A 11 1.85 -1.85 -38.52
CA LEU A 11 1.28 -1.40 -37.26
C LEU A 11 -0.04 -0.65 -37.46
N LEU A 12 -0.11 0.32 -38.37
CA LEU A 12 -1.34 1.07 -38.66
C LEU A 12 -2.40 0.17 -39.29
N SER A 13 -2.00 -0.82 -40.10
CA SER A 13 -2.91 -1.78 -40.74
C SER A 13 -3.34 -2.96 -39.85
N ARG A 14 -2.98 -2.97 -38.56
CA ARG A 14 -3.27 -4.10 -37.63
C ARG A 14 -2.66 -5.44 -38.03
N ARG A 15 -1.63 -5.43 -38.87
CA ARG A 15 -0.88 -6.64 -39.21
C ARG A 15 0.20 -6.92 -38.19
N ARG A 16 0.62 -8.18 -38.09
CA ARG A 16 1.75 -8.59 -37.25
C ARG A 16 3.01 -7.88 -37.71
N THR A 17 3.59 -7.05 -36.85
CA THR A 17 4.85 -6.37 -37.11
C THR A 17 6.01 -7.36 -37.09
N LYS A 18 7.02 -7.10 -37.91
CA LYS A 18 8.28 -7.87 -37.93
C LYS A 18 9.38 -7.07 -37.24
N PRO A 19 10.28 -7.72 -36.48
CA PRO A 19 11.44 -7.05 -35.90
C PRO A 19 12.32 -6.43 -36.98
N PHE A 20 12.90 -5.26 -36.69
CA PHE A 20 13.90 -4.59 -37.52
C PHE A 20 14.84 -3.77 -36.62
N ALA A 21 16.04 -3.45 -37.11
CA ALA A 21 16.95 -2.54 -36.41
C ALA A 21 16.49 -1.09 -36.65
N ALA A 22 16.14 -0.39 -35.56
CA ALA A 22 15.74 1.02 -35.57
C ALA A 22 16.89 1.89 -35.08
N ASP A 23 17.03 3.08 -35.66
CA ASP A 23 17.93 4.13 -35.18
C ASP A 23 17.15 5.22 -34.39
N GLU A 24 17.87 6.19 -33.83
CA GLU A 24 17.27 7.29 -33.06
C GLU A 24 16.33 8.18 -33.92
N ALA A 25 16.58 8.25 -35.24
CA ALA A 25 15.72 8.99 -36.16
C ALA A 25 14.37 8.29 -36.41
N ASP A 26 14.36 6.94 -36.41
CA ASP A 26 13.16 6.12 -36.56
C ASP A 26 12.21 6.23 -35.34
N GLU A 27 12.73 6.58 -34.15
CA GLU A 27 11.97 6.59 -32.89
C GLU A 27 10.73 7.49 -32.94
N SER A 28 10.89 8.72 -33.43
CA SER A 28 9.78 9.70 -33.53
C SER A 28 8.62 9.15 -34.36
N GLN A 29 8.93 8.49 -35.48
CA GLN A 29 7.95 7.91 -36.39
C GLN A 29 7.21 6.72 -35.76
N ILE A 30 7.94 5.87 -35.02
CA ILE A 30 7.37 4.74 -34.30
C ILE A 30 6.41 5.24 -33.21
N ARG A 31 6.82 6.21 -32.40
CA ARG A 31 5.99 6.79 -31.33
C ARG A 31 4.71 7.40 -31.89
N THR A 32 4.81 8.18 -32.97
CA THR A 32 3.64 8.76 -33.65
C THR A 32 2.70 7.67 -34.18
N ALA A 33 3.23 6.62 -34.82
CA ALA A 33 2.40 5.52 -35.34
C ALA A 33 1.67 4.75 -34.22
N ILE A 34 2.32 4.55 -33.06
CA ILE A 34 1.68 3.96 -31.88
C ILE A 34 0.54 4.84 -31.37
N ALA A 35 0.77 6.15 -31.25
CA ALA A 35 -0.25 7.09 -30.80
C ALA A 35 -1.47 7.11 -31.74
N LEU A 36 -1.24 7.15 -33.06
CA LEU A 36 -2.30 7.09 -34.07
C LEU A 36 -3.10 5.78 -33.97
N ARG A 37 -2.43 4.65 -33.75
CA ARG A 37 -3.09 3.37 -33.56
C ARG A 37 -3.96 3.36 -32.29
N ALA A 38 -3.45 3.91 -31.19
CA ALA A 38 -4.17 3.98 -29.93
C ALA A 38 -5.36 4.95 -29.95
N ALA A 39 -5.36 5.93 -30.85
CA ALA A 39 -6.44 6.91 -31.01
C ALA A 39 -7.52 6.49 -32.02
N GLY A 40 -7.37 5.33 -32.69
CA GLY A 40 -8.33 4.88 -33.69
C GLY A 40 -9.70 4.51 -33.11
N PRO A 41 -10.78 4.53 -33.91
CA PRO A 41 -12.14 4.22 -33.45
C PRO A 41 -12.28 2.81 -32.86
N ASP A 42 -11.46 1.86 -33.33
CA ASP A 42 -11.41 0.49 -32.80
C ASP A 42 -10.19 0.26 -31.90
N ALA A 43 -9.73 1.28 -31.16
CA ALA A 43 -8.55 1.17 -30.29
C ALA A 43 -8.76 0.22 -29.09
N GLY A 44 -10.01 -0.11 -28.78
CA GLY A 44 -10.36 -1.08 -27.75
C GLY A 44 -10.09 -2.54 -28.16
N PRO A 45 -9.93 -3.44 -27.17
CA PRO A 45 -9.97 -4.87 -27.42
C PRO A 45 -11.33 -5.28 -28.02
N SER A 46 -11.33 -6.28 -28.91
CA SER A 46 -12.58 -6.84 -29.45
C SER A 46 -13.42 -7.45 -28.32
N GLU A 47 -14.74 -7.37 -28.40
CA GLU A 47 -15.65 -7.97 -27.41
C GLU A 47 -15.36 -9.46 -27.19
N ALA A 48 -15.15 -10.23 -28.26
CA ALA A 48 -14.79 -11.65 -28.17
C ALA A 48 -13.52 -11.93 -27.35
N PHE A 49 -12.53 -11.02 -27.40
CA PHE A 49 -11.33 -11.13 -26.57
C PHE A 49 -11.65 -10.83 -25.11
N VAL A 50 -12.45 -9.80 -24.84
CA VAL A 50 -12.88 -9.44 -23.48
C VAL A 50 -13.67 -10.59 -22.85
N ASP A 51 -14.57 -11.21 -23.61
CA ASP A 51 -15.36 -12.35 -23.16
C ASP A 51 -14.49 -13.58 -22.88
N SER A 52 -13.56 -13.90 -23.80
CA SER A 52 -12.60 -14.99 -23.58
C SER A 52 -11.71 -14.75 -22.35
N LEU A 53 -11.28 -13.50 -22.14
CA LEU A 53 -10.49 -13.12 -20.97
C LEU A 53 -11.32 -13.24 -19.68
N ARG A 54 -12.58 -12.78 -19.69
CA ARG A 54 -13.49 -12.89 -18.55
C ARG A 54 -13.71 -14.34 -18.17
N GLU A 55 -13.91 -15.22 -19.16
CA GLU A 55 -14.13 -16.64 -18.90
C GLU A 55 -12.88 -17.31 -18.29
N ARG A 56 -11.70 -17.05 -18.85
CA ARG A 56 -10.44 -17.55 -18.28
C ARG A 56 -10.21 -17.07 -16.84
N LEU A 57 -10.47 -15.79 -16.57
CA LEU A 57 -10.33 -15.23 -15.23
C LEU A 57 -11.32 -15.87 -14.24
N ARG A 58 -12.55 -16.17 -14.66
CA ARG A 58 -13.49 -16.92 -13.83
C ARG A 58 -12.97 -18.31 -13.52
N THR A 59 -12.51 -19.05 -14.52
CA THR A 59 -11.91 -20.38 -14.31
C THR A 59 -10.77 -20.32 -13.30
N GLU A 60 -9.83 -19.38 -13.45
CA GLU A 60 -8.70 -19.25 -12.50
C GLU A 60 -9.12 -18.81 -11.09
N LEU A 61 -10.17 -17.98 -10.96
CA LEU A 61 -10.70 -17.54 -9.67
C LEU A 61 -11.55 -18.62 -8.99
N ASP A 62 -12.28 -19.44 -9.76
CA ASP A 62 -13.11 -20.54 -9.26
C ASP A 62 -12.28 -21.80 -8.98
N GLU A 63 -11.19 -22.03 -9.72
CA GLU A 63 -10.20 -23.09 -9.45
C GLU A 63 -9.16 -22.70 -8.40
N ALA A 64 -9.20 -21.46 -7.89
CA ALA A 64 -8.44 -21.11 -6.71
C ALA A 64 -8.88 -22.06 -5.58
N PRO A 65 -7.98 -22.86 -4.99
CA PRO A 65 -8.36 -23.76 -3.91
C PRO A 65 -9.05 -22.95 -2.83
N PRO A 66 -10.14 -23.46 -2.22
CA PRO A 66 -10.81 -22.72 -1.16
C PRO A 66 -9.73 -22.31 -0.18
N VAL A 67 -9.70 -21.00 0.13
CA VAL A 67 -8.85 -20.48 1.21
C VAL A 67 -9.15 -21.39 2.37
N ARG A 68 -8.20 -22.28 2.71
CA ARG A 68 -8.39 -23.18 3.84
C ARG A 68 -8.53 -22.23 5.00
N GLU A 69 -9.76 -22.04 5.48
CA GLU A 69 -9.99 -21.48 6.79
C GLU A 69 -9.07 -22.29 7.68
N ALA A 70 -8.05 -21.63 8.19
CA ALA A 70 -7.17 -22.22 9.16
C ALA A 70 -8.07 -22.43 10.38
N HIS A 71 -8.76 -23.57 10.42
CA HIS A 71 -9.28 -24.12 11.64
C HIS A 71 -8.06 -24.20 12.54
N VAL A 72 -8.02 -23.28 13.51
CA VAL A 72 -7.14 -23.35 14.65
C VAL A 72 -7.40 -24.73 15.23
N ARG A 73 -6.50 -25.68 14.93
CA ARG A 73 -6.52 -26.98 15.58
C ARG A 73 -6.15 -26.65 17.03
N GLU A 74 -7.16 -26.60 17.88
CA GLU A 74 -6.95 -26.69 19.32
C GLU A 74 -6.12 -27.96 19.54
N ALA A 75 -4.84 -27.74 19.84
CA ALA A 75 -3.94 -28.79 20.26
C ALA A 75 -4.52 -29.37 21.56
N HIS A 76 -5.27 -30.46 21.44
CA HIS A 76 -5.58 -31.33 22.56
C HIS A 76 -4.26 -31.91 23.04
N GLY A 77 -3.65 -31.21 23.99
CA GLY A 77 -2.49 -31.65 24.75
C GLY A 77 -2.80 -32.98 25.41
N SER A 78 -2.27 -34.04 24.79
CA SER A 78 -2.07 -35.32 25.45
C SER A 78 -1.25 -35.10 26.73
N SER A 79 -1.72 -35.72 27.81
CA SER A 79 -1.04 -35.91 29.08
C SER A 79 -1.07 -34.75 30.10
N ARG A 80 -2.26 -34.39 30.59
CA ARG A 80 -2.44 -33.78 31.93
C ARG A 80 -3.44 -34.49 32.85
N ARG A 81 -3.84 -35.72 32.51
CA ARG A 81 -4.85 -36.49 33.28
C ARG A 81 -4.30 -37.72 34.01
N ARG A 82 -2.98 -37.90 34.08
CA ARG A 82 -2.34 -39.06 34.76
C ARG A 82 -1.37 -38.73 35.89
N PHE A 83 -1.30 -37.47 36.34
CA PHE A 83 -0.33 -37.08 37.38
C PHE A 83 -0.97 -36.39 38.61
N VAL A 84 -2.23 -36.72 38.92
CA VAL A 84 -2.92 -36.27 40.16
C VAL A 84 -3.20 -37.46 41.11
N LEU A 85 -2.73 -38.67 40.80
CA LEU A 85 -2.88 -39.87 41.65
C LEU A 85 -1.54 -40.39 42.19
N SER A 86 -0.65 -39.53 42.69
CA SER A 86 0.63 -39.98 43.28
C SER A 86 1.17 -39.14 44.45
N ILE A 87 0.35 -38.31 45.11
CA ILE A 87 0.76 -37.64 46.36
C ILE A 87 -0.23 -38.00 47.48
N ALA A 88 -0.18 -39.26 47.90
CA ALA A 88 -0.73 -39.71 49.17
C ALA A 88 0.22 -40.77 49.77
N ALA A 89 1.48 -40.39 49.99
CA ALA A 89 2.41 -41.12 50.86
C ALA A 89 3.60 -40.22 51.21
N ALA A 90 3.36 -39.21 52.05
CA ALA A 90 4.44 -38.50 52.73
C ALA A 90 4.52 -39.03 54.18
N SER A 91 5.48 -39.91 54.44
CA SER A 91 6.05 -40.06 55.78
C SER A 91 7.58 -40.23 55.71
N ALA A 92 8.22 -39.30 56.42
CA ALA A 92 9.57 -39.33 56.98
C ALA A 92 10.80 -38.91 56.14
N ALA A 93 11.39 -37.80 56.61
CA ALA A 93 12.81 -37.58 56.86
C ALA A 93 13.74 -37.03 55.74
N SER A 94 13.94 -35.72 55.83
CA SER A 94 15.25 -35.02 55.90
C SER A 94 16.33 -35.24 54.84
N ALA A 95 16.74 -34.09 54.27
CA ALA A 95 18.11 -33.60 54.15
C ALA A 95 18.69 -33.43 52.72
N ALA A 96 18.86 -32.13 52.41
CA ALA A 96 20.06 -31.53 51.85
C ALA A 96 20.22 -31.45 50.31
N VAL A 97 20.71 -30.27 49.92
CA VAL A 97 21.39 -29.92 48.65
C VAL A 97 20.44 -29.87 47.44
N GLY A 98 20.05 -28.71 46.91
CA GLY A 98 20.83 -27.53 46.60
C GLY A 98 21.07 -27.48 45.10
N VAL A 99 20.23 -26.76 44.35
CA VAL A 99 20.60 -26.10 43.08
C VAL A 99 19.73 -24.85 42.99
N GLY A 100 20.38 -23.69 43.10
CA GLY A 100 19.77 -22.40 42.85
C GLY A 100 19.68 -22.09 41.37
N ALA A 101 18.84 -21.08 41.09
CA ALA A 101 18.87 -20.25 39.89
C ALA A 101 18.48 -20.90 38.56
N GLU A 102 17.17 -21.11 38.37
CA GLU A 102 16.55 -20.94 37.04
C GLU A 102 15.24 -20.14 37.16
N MET A 103 15.31 -19.00 37.85
CA MET A 103 14.28 -17.95 37.77
C MET A 103 14.84 -16.75 37.01
N ALA A 104 15.31 -16.99 35.79
CA ALA A 104 15.82 -15.95 34.91
C ALA A 104 15.70 -16.30 33.42
N LEU A 105 14.57 -16.88 32.97
CA LEU A 105 14.26 -16.92 31.52
C LEU A 105 12.76 -16.75 31.19
N SER A 106 11.96 -16.24 32.12
CA SER A 106 10.72 -15.52 31.76
C SER A 106 11.04 -14.03 31.66
N GLY A 107 12.07 -13.71 30.88
CA GLY A 107 12.27 -12.35 30.38
C GLY A 107 11.05 -12.05 29.53
N SER A 108 10.31 -11.03 29.95
CA SER A 108 9.18 -10.46 29.25
C SER A 108 9.45 -10.34 27.75
N GLY A 109 9.02 -11.32 26.98
CA GLY A 109 8.78 -11.21 25.55
C GLY A 109 7.52 -10.39 25.31
N GLY A 110 7.40 -9.25 25.99
CA GLY A 110 6.59 -8.17 25.46
C GLY A 110 7.27 -7.79 24.17
N ALA A 111 6.71 -8.23 23.05
CA ALA A 111 6.92 -7.52 21.81
C ALA A 111 6.42 -6.09 22.08
N VAL A 112 7.32 -5.24 22.56
CA VAL A 112 7.30 -3.84 22.18
C VAL A 112 7.46 -3.89 20.67
N THR A 113 6.34 -4.04 19.96
CA THR A 113 6.15 -3.37 18.69
C THR A 113 6.37 -1.91 19.01
N ALA A 114 7.64 -1.47 18.98
CA ALA A 114 7.93 -0.07 18.85
C ALA A 114 7.16 0.35 17.60
N GLU A 115 6.10 1.15 17.80
CA GLU A 115 5.43 1.77 16.67
C GLU A 115 6.52 2.44 15.83
N PRO A 116 6.62 2.11 14.54
CA PRO A 116 7.57 2.78 13.67
C PRO A 116 7.36 4.29 13.83
N PRO A 117 8.43 5.07 14.06
CA PRO A 117 8.29 6.48 14.37
C PRO A 117 7.49 7.16 13.27
N GLU A 118 6.48 7.93 13.65
CA GLU A 118 5.81 8.82 12.70
C GLU A 118 6.86 9.77 12.11
N GLN A 119 6.99 9.77 10.79
CA GLN A 119 7.97 10.59 10.09
C GLN A 119 7.28 11.81 9.49
N THR A 120 7.83 13.00 9.71
CA THR A 120 7.37 14.22 9.03
C THR A 120 8.35 14.57 7.92
N ILE A 121 7.86 14.68 6.69
CA ILE A 121 8.68 15.13 5.55
C ILE A 121 8.82 16.65 5.66
N THR A 122 10.06 17.11 5.85
CA THR A 122 10.41 18.54 5.82
C THR A 122 11.51 18.74 4.79
N PRO A 123 11.21 19.35 3.62
CA PRO A 123 12.21 19.68 2.63
C PRO A 123 13.24 20.67 3.19
N ASP A 124 14.53 20.48 2.88
CA ASP A 124 15.61 21.41 3.25
C ASP A 124 15.42 22.79 2.60
N ASN A 125 14.89 22.81 1.38
CA ASN A 125 14.46 24.00 0.67
C ASN A 125 12.98 23.82 0.29
N GLY A 126 12.09 24.41 1.07
CA GLY A 126 10.64 24.27 0.88
C GLY A 126 9.92 25.60 0.82
N GLU A 127 8.72 25.58 0.23
CA GLU A 127 7.80 26.71 0.16
C GLU A 127 6.40 26.27 0.61
N TRP A 128 5.64 27.21 1.14
CA TRP A 128 4.23 26.98 1.45
C TRP A 128 3.39 27.09 0.19
N ARG A 129 2.61 26.04 -0.10
CA ARG A 129 1.73 25.99 -1.26
C ARG A 129 0.29 25.74 -0.83
N GLY A 130 -0.62 26.61 -1.29
CA GLY A 130 -2.04 26.45 -1.06
C GLY A 130 -2.59 25.22 -1.77
N ILE A 131 -3.42 24.44 -1.06
CA ILE A 131 -4.04 23.22 -1.57
C ILE A 131 -5.57 23.26 -1.59
N VAL A 132 -6.19 23.97 -0.65
CA VAL A 132 -7.65 24.11 -0.56
C VAL A 132 -8.03 25.37 0.22
N ALA A 133 -9.12 26.04 -0.14
CA ALA A 133 -9.65 27.14 0.67
C ALA A 133 -10.25 26.57 1.96
N VAL A 134 -10.12 27.29 3.08
CA VAL A 134 -10.58 26.83 4.41
C VAL A 134 -12.08 26.48 4.40
N LYS A 135 -12.88 27.30 3.73
CA LYS A 135 -14.33 27.08 3.54
C LYS A 135 -14.68 25.77 2.82
N ASP A 136 -13.75 25.22 2.03
CA ASP A 136 -13.93 24.00 1.24
C ASP A 136 -13.36 22.75 1.96
N LEU A 137 -12.87 22.92 3.20
CA LEU A 137 -12.43 21.87 4.10
C LEU A 137 -13.12 22.02 5.47
N PRO A 138 -14.44 21.73 5.56
CA PRO A 138 -15.18 21.78 6.82
C PRO A 138 -14.69 20.70 7.81
N ASP A 139 -15.14 20.78 9.06
CA ASP A 139 -14.79 19.79 10.06
C ASP A 139 -15.14 18.36 9.63
N GLY A 140 -14.24 17.42 9.90
CA GLY A 140 -14.32 16.01 9.51
C GLY A 140 -14.01 15.75 8.03
N ALA A 141 -13.89 16.77 7.18
CA ALA A 141 -13.61 16.58 5.76
C ALA A 141 -12.19 16.09 5.51
N VAL A 142 -12.05 15.26 4.47
CA VAL A 142 -10.77 14.79 3.95
C VAL A 142 -10.73 15.13 2.46
N ARG A 143 -9.64 15.73 2.00
CA ARG A 143 -9.48 16.16 0.61
C ARG A 143 -8.13 15.70 0.06
N PRO A 144 -8.09 15.03 -1.11
CA PRO A 144 -6.85 14.80 -1.82
C PRO A 144 -6.30 16.12 -2.37
N PHE A 145 -4.98 16.20 -2.50
CA PHE A 145 -4.29 17.26 -3.22
C PHE A 145 -3.11 16.69 -4.02
N ASP A 146 -2.76 17.36 -5.10
CA ASP A 146 -1.57 17.09 -5.91
C ASP A 146 -0.95 18.44 -6.26
N VAL A 147 0.30 18.63 -5.83
CA VAL A 147 1.07 19.84 -6.14
C VAL A 147 2.27 19.56 -7.04
N GLY A 148 2.27 18.44 -7.76
CA GLY A 148 3.34 18.00 -8.64
C GLY A 148 4.46 17.26 -7.89
N SER A 149 5.16 17.95 -6.99
CA SER A 149 6.26 17.35 -6.22
C SER A 149 5.78 16.40 -5.12
N ILE A 150 4.57 16.63 -4.60
CA ILE A 150 3.97 15.85 -3.52
C ILE A 150 2.48 15.65 -3.84
N VAL A 151 2.01 14.42 -3.62
CA VAL A 151 0.58 14.07 -3.59
C VAL A 151 0.21 13.70 -2.15
N GLY A 152 -0.98 14.08 -1.71
CA GLY A 152 -1.37 13.90 -0.31
C GLY A 152 -2.85 14.01 -0.05
N PHE A 153 -3.18 13.85 1.22
CA PHE A 153 -4.52 14.06 1.76
C PHE A 153 -4.43 15.04 2.92
N VAL A 154 -5.38 15.96 2.99
CA VAL A 154 -5.56 16.86 4.14
C VAL A 154 -6.88 16.56 4.83
N HIS A 155 -6.86 16.51 6.15
CA HIS A 155 -8.00 16.22 7.01
C HIS A 155 -8.12 17.28 8.10
N ARG A 156 -9.35 17.73 8.37
CA ARG A 156 -9.67 18.64 9.48
C ARG A 156 -10.43 17.91 10.60
N LYS A 157 -10.00 18.11 11.84
CA LYS A 157 -10.70 17.69 13.06
C LYS A 157 -10.73 18.85 14.06
N GLY A 158 -11.84 19.57 14.13
CA GLY A 158 -11.96 20.85 14.80
C GLY A 158 -10.95 21.86 14.24
N ASP A 159 -10.11 22.40 15.13
CA ASP A 159 -9.04 23.33 14.78
C ASP A 159 -7.74 22.63 14.34
N GLN A 160 -7.70 21.29 14.35
CA GLN A 160 -6.53 20.54 13.94
C GLN A 160 -6.56 20.20 12.45
N LEU A 161 -5.46 20.51 11.77
CA LEU A 161 -5.18 20.08 10.41
C LEU A 161 -4.12 18.99 10.42
N THR A 162 -4.40 17.90 9.72
CA THR A 162 -3.42 16.85 9.45
C THR A 162 -3.26 16.71 7.95
N ALA A 163 -2.03 16.69 7.46
CA ALA A 163 -1.72 16.33 6.08
C ALA A 163 -0.77 15.15 6.05
N VAL A 164 -1.06 14.17 5.20
CA VAL A 164 -0.25 12.95 5.03
C VAL A 164 0.08 12.72 3.56
N SER A 165 1.20 12.04 3.32
CA SER A 165 1.59 11.57 1.99
C SER A 165 0.51 10.67 1.39
N GLY A 166 0.20 10.86 0.11
CA GLY A 166 -0.73 10.02 -0.65
C GLY A 166 -0.05 8.83 -1.31
N VAL A 167 1.17 8.49 -0.86
CA VAL A 167 2.04 7.48 -1.45
C VAL A 167 2.25 6.35 -0.43
N CYS A 168 1.91 5.13 -0.83
CA CYS A 168 2.08 3.95 0.01
C CYS A 168 3.55 3.73 0.37
N THR A 169 3.82 3.56 1.66
CA THR A 169 5.15 3.31 2.24
C THR A 169 5.77 1.95 1.88
N HIS A 170 5.05 1.10 1.15
CA HIS A 170 5.57 -0.17 0.65
C HIS A 170 6.42 0.03 -0.62
N LEU A 171 5.77 0.35 -1.74
CA LEU A 171 6.39 0.45 -3.07
C LEU A 171 5.91 1.67 -3.86
N GLY A 172 5.37 2.68 -3.18
CA GLY A 172 5.09 3.97 -3.80
C GLY A 172 3.80 4.07 -4.62
N CYS A 173 2.87 3.12 -4.51
CA CYS A 173 1.56 3.23 -5.16
C CYS A 173 0.78 4.46 -4.64
N LYS A 174 0.09 5.20 -5.51
CA LYS A 174 -0.84 6.26 -5.10
C LYS A 174 -2.04 5.64 -4.36
N LEU A 175 -2.42 6.25 -3.24
CA LEU A 175 -3.56 5.82 -2.43
C LEU A 175 -4.87 6.42 -2.95
N ALA A 176 -5.97 5.70 -2.74
CA ALA A 176 -7.32 6.17 -3.01
C ALA A 176 -8.08 6.42 -1.70
N LEU A 177 -8.77 7.56 -1.58
CA LEU A 177 -9.65 7.82 -0.44
C LEU A 177 -10.97 7.06 -0.61
N ASP A 178 -11.28 6.21 0.36
CA ASP A 178 -12.62 5.69 0.59
C ASP A 178 -13.34 6.61 1.60
N GLY A 179 -14.23 7.46 1.09
CA GLY A 179 -14.95 8.45 1.88
C GLY A 179 -15.78 7.85 3.02
N PRO A 180 -16.68 6.87 2.73
CA PRO A 180 -17.47 6.19 3.75
C PRO A 180 -16.67 5.59 4.91
N THR A 181 -15.57 4.89 4.62
CA THR A 181 -14.77 4.23 5.67
C THR A 181 -13.68 5.12 6.25
N ARG A 182 -13.43 6.29 5.62
CA ARG A 182 -12.35 7.22 5.96
C ARG A 182 -10.98 6.54 5.94
N GLN A 183 -10.74 5.75 4.90
CA GLN A 183 -9.49 5.01 4.71
C GLN A 183 -8.77 5.46 3.44
N LEU A 184 -7.45 5.39 3.47
CA LEU A 184 -6.56 5.59 2.33
C LEU A 184 -6.08 4.22 1.86
N ASN A 185 -6.66 3.73 0.77
CA ASN A 185 -6.50 2.37 0.30
C ASN A 185 -5.42 2.28 -0.79
N CYS A 186 -4.49 1.34 -0.61
CA CYS A 186 -3.49 0.99 -1.60
C CYS A 186 -4.03 -0.13 -2.52
N PRO A 187 -4.09 0.08 -3.85
CA PRO A 187 -4.65 -0.90 -4.78
C PRO A 187 -3.74 -2.12 -5.01
N CYS A 188 -2.51 -2.10 -4.50
CA CYS A 188 -1.47 -3.06 -4.87
C CYS A 188 -1.52 -4.35 -4.02
N HIS A 189 -1.68 -4.24 -2.69
CA HIS A 189 -1.65 -5.39 -1.77
C HIS A 189 -2.62 -5.23 -0.59
N ASN A 190 -3.71 -4.50 -0.79
CA ASN A 190 -4.76 -4.24 0.20
C ASN A 190 -4.22 -3.73 1.54
N ALA A 191 -3.21 -2.84 1.47
CA ALA A 191 -2.82 -2.04 2.62
C ALA A 191 -3.80 -0.86 2.74
N ALA A 192 -4.23 -0.55 3.96
CA ALA A 192 -5.07 0.59 4.24
C ALA A 192 -4.49 1.42 5.38
N PHE A 193 -4.64 2.73 5.25
CA PHE A 193 -4.18 3.70 6.24
C PHE A 193 -5.33 4.59 6.68
N GLY A 194 -5.26 5.11 7.89
CA GLY A 194 -6.15 6.15 8.39
C GLY A 194 -5.85 7.48 7.70
N VAL A 195 -6.81 8.40 7.78
CA VAL A 195 -6.66 9.78 7.26
C VAL A 195 -5.65 10.60 8.06
N ASP A 196 -5.22 10.09 9.21
CA ASP A 196 -4.13 10.57 10.05
C ASP A 196 -2.76 9.95 9.69
N GLY A 197 -2.75 8.94 8.81
CA GLY A 197 -1.55 8.24 8.35
C GLY A 197 -1.26 6.91 9.07
N ALA A 198 -2.02 6.57 10.10
CA ALA A 198 -1.82 5.32 10.84
C ALA A 198 -2.08 4.10 9.95
N VAL A 199 -1.34 3.02 10.14
CA VAL A 199 -1.61 1.75 9.44
C VAL A 199 -2.84 1.10 10.04
N LEU A 200 -3.86 0.81 9.22
CA LEU A 200 -5.07 0.14 9.69
C LEU A 200 -4.95 -1.38 9.52
N HIS A 201 -4.56 -1.83 8.32
CA HIS A 201 -4.32 -3.25 8.03
C HIS A 201 -3.47 -3.43 6.77
N HIS A 202 -2.78 -4.56 6.68
CA HIS A 202 -2.09 -5.03 5.47
C HIS A 202 -1.89 -6.55 5.49
N ARG A 203 -1.54 -7.13 4.34
CA ARG A 203 -1.18 -8.57 4.20
C ARG A 203 0.30 -8.81 3.86
N LEU A 204 1.14 -7.79 4.03
CA LEU A 204 2.57 -7.87 3.74
C LEU A 204 3.31 -8.68 4.82
N PRO A 205 4.38 -9.40 4.45
CA PRO A 205 5.22 -10.15 5.39
C PRO A 205 6.12 -9.24 6.26
N VAL A 206 6.26 -7.96 5.87
CA VAL A 206 7.02 -6.94 6.60
C VAL A 206 6.04 -5.92 7.17
N ALA A 207 6.32 -5.46 8.39
CA ALA A 207 5.56 -4.38 9.01
C ALA A 207 5.63 -3.11 8.16
N LEU A 208 4.48 -2.56 7.83
CA LEU A 208 4.37 -1.36 7.02
C LEU A 208 4.55 -0.11 7.91
N PRO A 209 5.42 0.85 7.56
CA PRO A 209 5.49 2.12 8.28
C PRO A 209 4.20 2.96 8.06
N PRO A 210 3.79 3.79 9.03
CA PRO A 210 2.71 4.76 8.83
C PRO A 210 3.07 5.76 7.73
N LEU A 211 2.06 6.40 7.15
CA LEU A 211 2.27 7.41 6.13
C LEU A 211 3.03 8.60 6.71
N PRO A 212 4.04 9.13 6.02
CA PRO A 212 4.70 10.33 6.46
C PRO A 212 3.73 11.51 6.53
N LYS A 213 3.83 12.28 7.61
CA LYS A 213 3.13 13.55 7.78
C LYS A 213 3.78 14.65 6.95
N LEU A 214 2.99 15.62 6.57
CA LEU A 214 3.41 16.82 5.84
C LEU A 214 3.11 18.02 6.74
N ASN A 215 4.03 18.98 6.77
CA ASN A 215 3.78 20.24 7.47
C ASN A 215 2.60 20.95 6.79
N VAL A 216 1.57 21.26 7.57
CA VAL A 216 0.33 21.89 7.10
C VAL A 216 0.00 23.08 8.01
N ARG A 217 -0.52 24.15 7.42
CA ARG A 217 -1.01 25.31 8.16
C ARG A 217 -2.21 25.94 7.48
N GLU A 218 -2.88 26.80 8.21
CA GLU A 218 -3.86 27.74 7.68
C GLU A 218 -3.22 29.14 7.59
N SER A 219 -3.31 29.79 6.44
CA SER A 219 -2.84 31.18 6.23
C SER A 219 -3.72 31.85 5.20
N ASP A 220 -4.18 33.07 5.48
CA ASP A 220 -4.94 33.90 4.54
C ASP A 220 -6.21 33.22 3.97
N GLY A 221 -6.89 32.42 4.81
CA GLY A 221 -8.10 31.68 4.41
C GLY A 221 -7.82 30.47 3.51
N VAL A 222 -6.56 30.06 3.38
CA VAL A 222 -6.12 28.92 2.56
C VAL A 222 -5.35 27.93 3.43
N VAL A 223 -5.63 26.64 3.26
CA VAL A 223 -4.83 25.57 3.82
C VAL A 223 -3.62 25.34 2.92
N GLN A 224 -2.43 25.38 3.51
CA GLN A 224 -1.14 25.29 2.82
C GLN A 224 -0.34 24.10 3.34
N VAL A 225 0.44 23.47 2.46
CA VAL A 225 1.44 22.45 2.82
C VAL A 225 2.84 22.93 2.46
N PHE A 226 3.83 22.54 3.26
CA PHE A 226 5.24 22.87 3.01
C PHE A 226 5.87 21.82 2.09
N VAL A 227 6.27 22.23 0.89
CA VAL A 227 6.68 21.31 -0.19
C VAL A 227 7.92 21.84 -0.91
N PRO A 228 8.69 20.99 -1.61
CA PRO A 228 9.81 21.47 -2.42
C PRO A 228 9.34 22.49 -3.48
N PRO A 229 10.18 23.48 -3.82
CA PRO A 229 9.88 24.43 -4.87
C PRO A 229 9.66 23.70 -6.20
N ARG A 230 8.85 24.29 -7.07
CA ARG A 230 8.68 23.76 -8.43
C ARG A 230 10.04 23.76 -9.13
N GLN A 231 10.41 22.61 -9.68
CA GLN A 231 11.56 22.53 -10.58
C GLN A 231 11.16 23.23 -11.88
N ALA A 232 11.98 24.20 -12.31
CA ALA A 232 11.77 25.01 -13.50
C ALA A 232 11.99 24.21 -14.79
#